data_AF-A0A1J6IAJ2-F1
#
_entry.id   AF-A0A1J6IAJ2-F1
#
_cell.length_a   1.000
_cell.length_b   1.000
_cell.length_c   1.000
_cell.angle_alpha   90.00
_cell.angle_beta   90.00
_cell.angle_gamma   90.00
#
_symmetry.space_group_name_H-M   'P 1'
#
loop_
_entity.id
_entity.type
_entity.pdbx_description
1 polymer ?
#
loop_
_entity_poly.entity_id
_entity_poly.type
_entity_poly.pdbx_seq_one_letter_code
_entity_poly.pdbx_strand_id
1 'polypeptide(L)'
;QMQADCVFCGQNEENFEHLFFNCQYTKTLWERMLNWLGHRRQVQNWAQEMNWISVLAKKKDCIAEMTIVVFAMVVYCIWKERNMIRFEKGRYDADRVCKEIAMHIHIQG
;
A
#
# COMPACT_ATOMS: atom_id res chain seq x y z
N GLN A 1 -12.41 9.11 -21.47
CA GLN A 1 -11.52 7.99 -21.09
C GLN A 1 -12.43 6.82 -20.73
N MET A 2 -12.32 5.63 -21.34
CA MET A 2 -12.94 4.44 -20.73
C MET A 2 -12.25 4.24 -19.39
N GLN A 3 -12.98 4.40 -18.30
CA GLN A 3 -12.48 4.03 -16.99
C GLN A 3 -12.33 2.51 -17.01
N ALA A 4 -11.10 2.04 -16.94
CA ALA A 4 -10.81 0.63 -17.00
C ALA A 4 -10.99 0.02 -15.61
N ASP A 5 -11.45 -1.23 -15.55
CA ASP A 5 -11.53 -1.97 -14.30
C ASP A 5 -10.15 -2.03 -13.63
N CYS A 6 -10.15 -1.99 -12.30
CA CYS A 6 -8.95 -2.10 -11.48
C CYS A 6 -8.14 -3.34 -11.85
N VAL A 7 -6.86 -3.16 -12.14
CA VAL A 7 -5.99 -4.28 -12.55
C VAL A 7 -5.77 -5.34 -11.48
N PHE A 8 -6.04 -5.01 -10.22
CA PHE A 8 -5.89 -5.95 -9.11
C PHE A 8 -7.14 -6.81 -8.91
N CYS A 9 -8.33 -6.20 -8.81
CA CYS A 9 -9.55 -6.95 -8.53
C CYS A 9 -10.39 -7.27 -9.77
N GLY A 10 -10.31 -6.48 -10.84
CA GLY A 10 -11.16 -6.61 -12.03
C GLY A 10 -12.67 -6.43 -11.77
N GLN A 11 -13.05 -5.90 -10.60
CA GLN A 11 -14.45 -5.86 -10.12
C GLN A 11 -15.02 -4.45 -10.02
N ASN A 12 -14.15 -3.46 -9.85
CA ASN A 12 -14.55 -2.07 -9.72
C ASN A 12 -13.71 -1.21 -10.64
N GLU A 13 -14.27 -0.06 -10.96
CA GLU A 13 -13.59 0.98 -11.71
C GLU A 13 -12.27 1.39 -11.02
N GLU A 14 -11.19 1.48 -11.81
CA GLU A 14 -9.92 1.98 -11.30
C GLU A 14 -9.97 3.49 -11.11
N ASN A 15 -10.07 3.91 -9.85
CA ASN A 15 -9.80 5.29 -9.44
C ASN A 15 -8.80 5.29 -8.29
N PHE A 16 -8.33 6.49 -7.93
CA PHE A 16 -7.32 6.68 -6.90
C PHE A 16 -7.71 6.05 -5.55
N GLU A 17 -8.93 6.31 -5.08
CA GLU A 17 -9.43 5.81 -3.80
C GLU A 17 -9.50 4.28 -3.79
N HIS A 18 -10.01 3.72 -4.89
CA HIS A 18 -10.08 2.27 -5.06
C HIS A 18 -8.70 1.64 -5.12
N LEU A 19 -7.80 2.20 -5.92
CA LEU A 19 -6.46 1.66 -6.12
C LEU A 19 -5.69 1.53 -4.79
N PHE A 20 -5.73 2.54 -3.94
CA PHE A 20 -4.91 2.55 -2.73
C PHE A 20 -5.59 1.94 -1.50
N PHE A 21 -6.91 2.11 -1.31
CA PHE A 21 -7.54 1.71 -0.03
C PHE A 21 -8.91 1.01 -0.11
N ASN A 22 -9.63 1.03 -1.25
CA ASN A 22 -10.87 0.23 -1.36
C ASN A 22 -10.71 -1.10 -2.12
N CYS A 23 -9.64 -1.29 -2.90
CA CYS A 23 -9.38 -2.56 -3.56
C CYS A 23 -8.95 -3.60 -2.51
N GLN A 24 -9.62 -4.74 -2.48
CA GLN A 24 -9.36 -5.78 -1.47
C GLN A 24 -7.88 -6.22 -1.47
N TYR A 25 -7.22 -6.29 -2.63
CA TYR A 25 -5.83 -6.72 -2.74
C TYR A 25 -4.85 -5.71 -2.14
N THR A 26 -4.98 -4.43 -2.49
CA THR A 26 -4.08 -3.38 -1.98
C THR A 26 -4.37 -3.05 -0.52
N LYS A 27 -5.64 -3.13 -0.11
CA LYS A 27 -6.06 -3.09 1.30
C LYS A 27 -5.40 -4.20 2.11
N THR A 28 -5.48 -5.46 1.65
CA THR A 28 -4.85 -6.59 2.34
C THR A 28 -3.32 -6.46 2.40
N LEU A 29 -2.68 -5.91 1.37
CA LEU A 29 -1.25 -5.58 1.44
C LEU A 29 -0.95 -4.62 2.60
N TRP A 30 -1.71 -3.54 2.73
CA TRP A 30 -1.51 -2.59 3.83
C TRP A 30 -1.83 -3.20 5.20
N GLU A 31 -2.90 -3.98 5.32
CA GLU A 31 -3.24 -4.73 6.54
C GLU A 31 -2.10 -5.66 6.99
N ARG A 32 -1.47 -6.37 6.06
CA ARG A 32 -0.32 -7.24 6.36
C ARG A 32 0.87 -6.46 6.91
N MET A 33 1.16 -5.29 6.34
CA MET A 33 2.25 -4.42 6.81
C MET A 33 1.94 -3.79 8.17
N LEU A 34 0.71 -3.36 8.40
CA LEU A 34 0.26 -2.88 9.72
C LEU A 34 0.42 -3.94 10.79
N ASN A 35 -0.01 -5.17 10.51
CA ASN A 35 0.16 -6.30 11.42
C ASN A 35 1.64 -6.61 11.70
N TRP A 36 2.49 -6.55 10.67
CA TRP A 36 3.94 -6.73 10.82
C TRP A 36 4.58 -5.64 11.69
N LEU A 37 4.11 -4.39 11.59
CA LEU A 37 4.53 -3.26 12.43
C LEU A 37 3.90 -3.29 13.84
N GLY A 38 2.99 -4.23 14.13
CA GLY A 38 2.31 -4.34 15.42
C GLY A 38 1.07 -3.44 15.59
N HIS A 39 0.59 -2.79 14.54
CA HIS A 39 -0.62 -1.96 14.58
C HIS A 39 -1.88 -2.83 14.51
N ARG A 40 -2.72 -2.78 15.56
CA ARG A 40 -4.03 -3.45 15.60
C ARG A 40 -5.14 -2.48 15.22
N ARG A 41 -5.25 -2.14 13.94
CA ARG A 41 -6.30 -1.26 13.41
C ARG A 41 -6.81 -1.75 12.07
N GLN A 42 -8.05 -1.40 11.74
CA GLN A 42 -8.60 -1.63 10.41
C GLN A 42 -8.08 -0.57 9.44
N VAL A 43 -7.74 -0.99 8.23
CA VAL A 43 -7.43 -0.06 7.13
C VAL A 43 -8.68 0.74 6.79
N GLN A 44 -8.50 2.06 6.79
CA GLN A 44 -9.51 3.06 6.50
C GLN A 44 -9.36 3.57 5.06
N ASN A 45 -10.21 4.53 4.67
CA ASN A 45 -10.10 5.19 3.37
C ASN A 45 -8.85 6.09 3.28
N TRP A 46 -8.53 6.58 2.08
CA TRP A 46 -7.32 7.36 1.83
C TRP A 46 -7.19 8.57 2.74
N ALA A 47 -8.27 9.35 2.89
CA ALA A 47 -8.25 10.56 3.69
C ALA A 47 -7.94 10.26 5.17
N GLN A 48 -8.52 9.19 5.70
CA GLN A 48 -8.30 8.75 7.08
C GLN A 48 -6.89 8.18 7.29
N GLU A 49 -6.38 7.38 6.34
CA GLU A 49 -4.99 6.89 6.37
C GLU A 49 -3.98 8.04 6.31
N MET A 50 -4.18 9.00 5.41
CA MET A 50 -3.31 10.19 5.30
C MET A 50 -3.34 11.06 6.55
N ASN A 51 -4.51 11.21 7.17
CA ASN A 51 -4.62 11.92 8.43
C ASN A 51 -3.82 11.20 9.53
N TRP A 52 -3.95 9.88 9.63
CA TRP A 52 -3.22 9.08 10.60
C TRP A 52 -1.70 9.13 10.37
N ILE A 53 -1.23 8.98 9.13
CA ILE A 53 0.18 9.13 8.76
C ILE A 53 0.71 10.52 9.11
N SER A 54 -0.09 11.58 8.90
CA SER A 54 0.27 12.95 9.26
C SER A 54 0.38 13.16 10.77
N VAL A 55 -0.41 12.43 11.57
CA VAL A 55 -0.27 12.42 13.03
C VAL A 55 0.99 11.67 13.45
N LEU A 56 1.31 10.54 12.83
CA LEU A 56 2.54 9.79 13.08
C LEU A 56 3.79 10.61 12.77
N ALA A 57 3.78 11.40 11.69
CA ALA A 57 4.91 12.25 11.30
C ALA A 57 5.29 13.33 12.32
N LYS A 58 4.40 13.62 13.28
CA LYS A 58 4.66 14.56 14.38
C LYS A 58 5.25 13.86 15.62
N LYS A 59 5.24 12.53 15.65
CA LYS A 59 5.80 11.74 16.75
C LYS A 59 7.30 11.54 16.53
N LYS A 60 8.04 11.41 17.63
CA LYS A 60 9.48 11.13 17.64
C LYS A 60 9.72 9.71 18.16
N ASP A 61 9.06 8.74 17.54
CA ASP A 61 9.20 7.32 17.89
C ASP A 61 9.52 6.49 16.65
N CYS A 62 10.40 5.50 16.84
CA CYS A 62 10.94 4.69 15.75
C CYS A 62 9.86 3.89 15.00
N ILE A 63 8.82 3.43 15.71
CA ILE A 63 7.70 2.71 15.09
C ILE A 63 6.91 3.67 14.18
N ALA A 64 6.67 4.91 14.59
CA ALA A 64 6.02 5.93 13.76
C ALA A 64 6.85 6.23 12.50
N GLU A 65 8.16 6.42 12.62
CA GLU A 65 9.05 6.64 11.48
C GLU A 65 9.03 5.44 10.51
N MET A 66 9.19 4.22 11.02
CA MET A 66 9.08 3.00 10.21
C MET A 66 7.72 2.91 9.53
N THR A 67 6.63 3.23 10.23
CA THR A 67 5.27 3.15 9.66
C THR A 67 5.10 4.11 8.49
N ILE A 68 5.66 5.32 8.56
CA ILE A 68 5.60 6.31 7.47
C ILE A 68 6.41 5.81 6.26
N VAL A 69 7.60 5.26 6.48
CA VAL A 69 8.44 4.70 5.41
C VAL A 69 7.74 3.52 4.75
N VAL A 70 7.19 2.59 5.54
CA VAL A 70 6.44 1.42 5.02
C VAL A 70 5.22 1.88 4.23
N PHE A 71 4.49 2.88 4.71
CA PHE A 71 3.34 3.44 4.00
C PHE A 71 3.75 4.00 2.62
N ALA A 72 4.82 4.80 2.57
CA ALA A 72 5.36 5.33 1.32
C ALA A 72 5.78 4.20 0.35
N MET A 73 6.42 3.15 0.88
CA MET A 73 6.81 1.97 0.10
C MET A 73 5.60 1.20 -0.43
N VAL A 74 4.54 1.02 0.37
CA VAL A 74 3.29 0.37 -0.07
C VAL A 74 2.66 1.16 -1.23
N VAL A 75 2.54 2.48 -1.11
CA VAL A 75 2.02 3.36 -2.17
C VAL A 75 2.87 3.23 -3.45
N TYR A 76 4.19 3.26 -3.31
CA TYR A 76 5.11 3.09 -4.44
C TYR A 76 4.95 1.72 -5.11
N CYS A 77 4.95 0.64 -4.34
CA CYS A 77 4.81 -0.72 -4.87
C CYS A 77 3.46 -0.92 -5.56
N ILE A 78 2.36 -0.39 -5.00
CA ILE A 78 1.04 -0.43 -5.66
C ILE A 78 1.10 0.25 -7.03
N TRP A 79 1.68 1.45 -7.11
CA TRP A 79 1.84 2.16 -8.37
C TRP A 79 2.71 1.40 -9.38
N LYS A 80 3.84 0.84 -8.92
CA LYS A 80 4.77 0.04 -9.73
C LYS A 80 4.08 -1.21 -10.28
N GLU A 81 3.40 -1.98 -9.44
CA GLU A 81 2.67 -3.19 -9.83
C GLU A 81 1.54 -2.87 -10.81
N ARG A 82 0.79 -1.79 -10.56
CA ARG A 82 -0.29 -1.35 -11.45
C ARG A 82 0.24 -1.04 -12.85
N ASN A 83 1.37 -0.34 -12.95
CA ASN A 83 1.97 -0.02 -14.25
C ASN A 83 2.53 -1.25 -14.96
N MET A 84 3.20 -2.13 -14.23
CA MET A 84 3.69 -3.40 -14.77
C MET A 84 2.54 -4.25 -15.34
N ILE A 85 1.40 -4.35 -14.65
CA ILE A 85 0.24 -5.10 -15.15
C ILE A 85 -0.36 -4.41 -16.40
N ARG A 86 -0.52 -3.08 -16.37
CA ARG A 86 -1.10 -2.32 -17.49
C ARG A 86 -0.27 -2.35 -18.76
N PHE A 87 1.04 -2.24 -18.63
CA PHE A 87 1.92 -1.94 -19.77
C PHE A 87 2.86 -3.09 -20.14
N GLU A 88 3.13 -4.01 -19.22
CA GLU A 88 4.16 -5.04 -19.38
C GLU A 88 3.61 -6.48 -19.21
N LYS A 89 2.28 -6.63 -19.17
CA LYS A 89 1.59 -7.93 -18.96
C LYS A 89 1.99 -8.63 -17.65
N GLY A 90 2.40 -7.85 -16.64
CA GLY A 90 2.73 -8.35 -15.31
C GLY A 90 1.54 -8.98 -14.58
N ARG A 91 1.83 -9.65 -13.46
CA ARG A 91 0.82 -10.18 -12.54
C ARG A 91 1.13 -9.74 -11.11
N TYR A 92 0.09 -9.37 -10.39
CA TYR A 92 0.19 -9.00 -8.99
C TYR A 92 0.50 -10.22 -8.12
N ASP A 93 1.46 -10.07 -7.22
CA ASP A 93 1.83 -11.06 -6.21
C ASP A 93 2.09 -10.34 -4.88
N ALA A 94 1.15 -10.48 -3.94
CA ALA A 94 1.24 -9.81 -2.65
C ALA A 94 2.43 -10.28 -1.82
N ASP A 95 2.86 -11.54 -1.94
CA ASP A 95 3.98 -12.08 -1.17
C ASP A 95 5.31 -11.54 -1.70
N ARG A 96 5.46 -11.46 -3.03
CA ARG A 96 6.61 -10.81 -3.66
C ARG A 96 6.71 -9.35 -3.22
N VAL A 97 5.59 -8.62 -3.24
CA VAL A 97 5.55 -7.20 -2.84
C VAL A 97 5.86 -7.02 -1.35
N CYS A 98 5.30 -7.86 -0.47
CA CYS A 98 5.62 -7.81 0.96
C CYS A 98 7.12 -8.04 1.21
N LYS A 99 7.73 -9.02 0.51
CA LYS A 99 9.17 -9.29 0.61
C LYS A 99 10.00 -8.12 0.10
N GLU A 100 9.61 -7.50 -1.01
CA GLU A 100 10.27 -6.31 -1.55
C GLU A 100 10.28 -5.17 -0.51
N ILE A 101 9.14 -4.90 0.12
CA ILE A 101 9.02 -3.86 1.15
C ILE A 101 9.91 -4.18 2.36
N ALA A 102 9.83 -5.41 2.89
CA ALA A 102 10.64 -5.82 4.03
C ALA A 102 12.15 -5.76 3.75
N MET A 103 12.58 -6.18 2.55
CA MET A 103 13.98 -6.11 2.13
C MET A 103 14.50 -4.67 2.06
N HIS A 104 13.73 -3.74 1.48
CA HIS A 104 14.16 -2.34 1.40
C HIS A 104 14.31 -1.71 2.78
N ILE A 105 13.40 -2.02 3.72
CA ILE A 105 13.47 -1.52 5.09
C ILE A 105 14.69 -2.12 5.82
N HIS A 106 14.95 -3.42 5.68
CA HIS A 106 16.06 -4.08 6.37
C HIS A 106 17.44 -3.70 5.83
N ILE A 107 17.55 -3.34 4.55
CA ILE A 107 18.82 -2.90 3.94
C ILE A 107 19.14 -1.44 4.29
N GLN A 108 18.12 -0.61 4.55
CA GLN A 108 18.30 0.84 4.78
C GLN A 108 18.16 1.28 6.25
N GLY A 109 17.77 0.38 7.16
CA GLY A 109 17.72 0.61 8.61
C GLY A 109 18.88 -0.06 9.33
#